data_AF-A0AAU3NL68-F1
#
_entry.id   AF-A0AAU3NL68-F1
#
_cell.length_a   1.000
_cell.length_b   1.000
_cell.length_c   1.000
_cell.angle_alpha   90.00
_cell.angle_beta   90.00
_cell.angle_gamma   90.00
#
_symmetry.space_group_name_H-M   'P 1'
#
loop_
_entity.id
_entity.type
_entity.pdbx_description
1 polymer ?
#
loop_
_entity_poly.entity_id
_entity_poly.type
_entity_poly.pdbx_seq_one_letter_code
_entity_poly.pdbx_strand_id
1 'polypeptide(L)' 'MSSQTRTAFLAEYRKARSDADFDRALEIAFAALDYDEDHPDEPSLMAELRGMHVKAAA' A
#
# COMPACT_ATOMS: atom_id res chain seq x y z
N MET A 1 -9.80 -1.05 -5.59
CA MET A 1 -9.34 0.37 -5.72
C MET A 1 -9.01 0.69 -7.18
N SER A 2 -9.20 1.94 -7.67
CA SER A 2 -8.77 2.29 -9.04
C SER A 2 -7.25 2.23 -9.20
N SER A 3 -6.75 1.91 -10.40
CA SER A 3 -5.31 1.86 -10.68
C SER A 3 -4.61 3.22 -10.45
N GLN A 4 -5.30 4.32 -10.76
CA GLN A 4 -4.79 5.67 -10.51
C GLN A 4 -4.67 5.96 -9.01
N THR A 5 -5.71 5.64 -8.23
CA THR A 5 -5.70 5.81 -6.77
C THR A 5 -4.60 4.97 -6.13
N ARG A 6 -4.43 3.71 -6.58
CA ARG A 6 -3.37 2.81 -6.09
C ARG A 6 -1.98 3.39 -6.35
N THR A 7 -1.76 3.91 -7.55
CA THR A 7 -0.49 4.53 -7.93
C THR A 7 -0.18 5.77 -7.06
N ALA A 8 -1.17 6.63 -6.84
CA ALA A 8 -1.02 7.82 -6.00
C ALA A 8 -0.66 7.44 -4.55
N PHE A 9 -1.36 6.46 -3.98
CA PHE A 9 -1.13 5.96 -2.63
C PHE A 9 0.31 5.44 -2.44
N LEU A 10 0.81 4.63 -3.37
CA LEU A 10 2.19 4.14 -3.34
C LEU A 10 3.21 5.28 -3.47
N ALA A 11 2.91 6.31 -4.28
CA ALA A 11 3.77 7.46 -4.43
C ALA A 11 3.85 8.28 -3.12
N GLU A 12 2.73 8.45 -2.42
CA GLU A 12 2.69 9.10 -1.11
C GLU A 12 3.53 8.36 -0.07
N TYR A 13 3.41 7.03 0.00
CA TYR A 13 4.26 6.23 0.89
C TYR A 13 5.74 6.41 0.61
N ARG A 14 6.13 6.31 -0.68
CA ARG A 14 7.53 6.48 -1.10
C ARG A 14 8.05 7.88 -0.79
N LYS A 15 7.22 8.90 -0.95
CA LYS A 15 7.56 10.27 -0.57
C LYS A 15 7.76 10.41 0.93
N ALA A 16 6.84 9.93 1.76
CA ALA A 16 6.97 9.97 3.22
C ALA A 16 8.26 9.28 3.70
N ARG A 17 8.58 8.10 3.15
CA ARG A 17 9.84 7.39 3.40
C ARG A 17 11.08 8.18 2.98
N SER A 18 11.03 8.84 1.82
CA SER A 18 12.12 9.68 1.31
C SER A 18 12.35 10.93 2.17
N ASP A 19 11.28 11.50 2.70
CA ASP A 19 11.31 12.70 3.55
C ASP A 19 11.64 12.35 5.02
N ALA A 20 11.87 11.06 5.33
CA ALA A 20 12.03 10.52 6.69
C ALA A 20 10.82 10.81 7.62
N ASP A 21 9.65 11.06 7.04
CA ASP A 21 8.38 11.19 7.74
C ASP A 21 7.81 9.79 8.03
N PHE A 22 8.38 9.14 9.05
CA PHE A 22 8.04 7.76 9.38
C PHE A 22 6.67 7.62 10.02
N ASP A 23 6.17 8.65 10.71
CA ASP A 23 4.81 8.64 11.25
C ASP A 23 3.80 8.58 10.10
N ARG A 24 3.97 9.41 9.07
CA ARG A 24 3.12 9.36 7.87
C ARG A 24 3.28 8.05 7.10
N ALA A 25 4.50 7.56 6.96
CA ALA A 25 4.73 6.27 6.29
C ALA A 25 4.05 5.11 7.03
N LEU A 26 4.00 5.15 8.36
CA LEU A 26 3.35 4.15 9.20
C LEU A 26 1.82 4.23 9.09
N GLU A 27 1.23 5.42 9.10
CA GLU A 27 -0.22 5.62 8.85
C GLU A 27 -0.64 5.00 7.51
N ILE A 28 0.12 5.27 6.45
CA ILE A 28 -0.14 4.74 5.11
C ILE A 28 -0.01 3.21 5.09
N ALA A 29 0.95 2.65 5.83
CA ALA A 29 1.10 1.20 5.95
C ALA A 29 -0.08 0.54 6.69
N PHE A 30 -0.61 1.15 7.76
CA PHE A 30 -1.80 0.64 8.44
C PHE A 30 -3.03 0.71 7.54
N ALA A 31 -3.25 1.82 6.84
CA ALA A 31 -4.35 1.93 5.88
C ALA A 31 -4.28 0.87 4.77
N ALA A 32 -3.07 0.45 4.37
CA ALA A 32 -2.90 -0.62 3.41
C ALA A 32 -3.17 -2.02 4.00
N LEU A 33 -2.90 -2.24 5.29
CA LEU A 33 -3.30 -3.47 5.98
C LEU A 33 -4.82 -3.58 6.07
N ASP A 34 -5.48 -2.51 6.52
CA ASP A 34 -6.94 -2.46 6.66
C ASP A 34 -7.60 -2.69 5.29
N TYR A 35 -7.06 -2.06 4.24
CA TYR A 35 -7.55 -2.27 2.87
C TYR A 35 -7.42 -3.73 2.42
N ASP A 36 -6.27 -4.36 2.66
CA ASP A 36 -6.04 -5.76 2.27
C ASP A 36 -6.93 -6.74 3.04
N GLU A 37 -7.26 -6.44 4.31
CA GLU A 37 -8.22 -7.21 5.12
C GLU A 37 -9.64 -7.10 4.55
N ASP A 38 -10.06 -5.90 4.14
CA ASP A 38 -11.38 -5.65 3.56
C ASP A 38 -11.52 -6.19 2.12
N HIS A 39 -10.40 -6.39 1.40
CA HIS A 39 -10.38 -6.75 -0.02
C HIS A 39 -9.47 -7.97 -0.29
N PRO A 40 -9.78 -9.15 0.28
CA PRO A 40 -8.91 -10.32 0.18
C PRO A 40 -8.73 -10.87 -1.25
N ASP A 41 -9.67 -10.57 -2.15
CA ASP A 41 -9.64 -10.99 -3.56
C ASP A 41 -8.86 -10.02 -4.46
N GLU A 42 -8.42 -8.86 -3.94
CA GLU A 42 -7.60 -7.90 -4.68
C GLU A 42 -6.09 -8.13 -4.46
N PRO A 43 -5.22 -7.70 -5.39
CA PRO A 43 -3.78 -7.75 -5.17
C PRO A 43 -3.35 -6.90 -3.96
N SER A 44 -2.67 -7.53 -3.00
CA SER A 44 -2.23 -6.89 -1.75
C SER A 44 -1.45 -5.59 -1.97
N LEU A 45 -1.95 -4.53 -1.37
CA LEU A 45 -1.33 -3.20 -1.30
C LEU A 45 -0.12 -3.22 -0.36
N MET A 46 -0.19 -3.92 0.77
CA MET A 46 0.94 -4.04 1.70
C MET A 46 2.10 -4.85 1.15
N ALA A 47 1.81 -5.86 0.33
CA ALA A 47 2.84 -6.56 -0.41
C ALA A 47 3.58 -5.60 -1.34
N GLU A 48 2.83 -4.82 -2.12
CA GLU A 48 3.41 -3.88 -3.08
C GLU A 48 4.21 -2.76 -2.39
N LEU A 49 3.74 -2.23 -1.26
CA LEU A 49 4.50 -1.28 -0.45
C LEU A 49 5.86 -1.84 -0.02
N ARG A 50 5.91 -3.14 0.31
CA ARG A 50 7.13 -3.87 0.68
C ARG A 50 7.98 -4.30 -0.52
N GLY A 51 7.56 -3.97 -1.75
CA GLY A 51 8.20 -4.45 -2.98
C GLY A 51 7.99 -5.95 -3.23
N MET A 52 7.04 -6.57 -2.54
CA MET A 52 6.63 -7.95 -2.74
C MET A 52 5.51 -7.99 -3.78
N HIS A 53 5.73 -8.71 -4.88
CA HIS A 53 4.66 -8.97 -5.84
C HIS A 53 3.91 -10.23 -5.39
N VAL A 54 2.73 -10.07 -4.78
CA VAL A 54 1.88 -11.19 -4.38
C VAL A 54 0.74 -11.29 -5.39
N LYS A 55 0.59 -12.46 -6.04
CA LYS A 55 -0.57 -12.73 -6.89
C LYS A 55 -1.80 -12.87 -6.01
N ALA A 56 -2.92 -12.29 -6.42
CA ALA A 56 -4.22 -12.57 -5.81
C ALA A 56 -4.48 -14.09 -5.89
N ALA A 57 -4.96 -14.68 -4.79
CA ALA A 57 -5.34 -16.08 -4.76
C ALA A 57 -6.46 -16.31 -5.81
N ALA A 58 -6.33 -17.39 -6.59
CA ALA A 58 -7.24 -17.73 -7.68
C ALA A 58 -8.42 -18.56 -7.22
#